data_AF-A0A4S9CSY3-F1
#
_entry.id   AF-A0A4S9CSY3-F1
#
_cell.length_a   1.000
_cell.length_b   1.000
_cell.length_c   1.000
_cell.angle_alpha   90.00
_cell.angle_beta   90.00
_cell.angle_gamma   90.00
#
_symmetry.space_group_name_H-M   'P 1'
#
loop_
_entity.id
_entity.type
_entity.pdbx_description
1 polymer ?
#
loop_
_entity_poly.entity_id
_entity_poly.type
_entity_poly.pdbx_seq_one_letter_code
_entity_poly.pdbx_strand_id
1 'polypeptide(L)'
;MAPGKKVPLWLTFAVQSFLDVQHVMGPQAAQGIFDLQTAARHIEVSLNQNFKFHEKLRINTWDVHNDRVLKQIQNIITTWVAQDNVKKIIERSLLRNPTIAAQIAGEPFKLLKQYPSLCGIWLYSLRYLMQDAGITFANAWGSVMYSAHLYNAARQQKLVNGIWKDMELALLLQGNDKMFIGDRPTQPEDYLKRFNLCMGYSATSLAKNARNSALKASAKGPRGLEYPFKLAELFAKRYPHNGRSLSTDLDAVEKHVKAEVSDPENFELSDLPDDITAEEVAAKVTAKYKSKDKLSAGIFLEGLANAIQSEGMQLSFDYFRLHRFCWMLLRSVKDHCADQLRELFGPSYLEKETQLPFVVGYLFMAAFSAEKVGKDIGVEARSKVFIDAAKAIEDIICAKIMEEYFNYAVDFEV
;
A
#
# COMPACT_ATOMS: atom_id res chain seq x y z
N MET A 1 4.29 -1.74 49.59
CA MET A 1 2.94 -1.13 49.61
C MET A 1 2.43 -1.14 51.04
N ALA A 2 1.75 -0.09 51.50
CA ALA A 2 1.13 -0.08 52.83
C ALA A 2 -0.04 -1.11 52.88
N PRO A 3 -0.27 -1.80 54.02
CA PRO A 3 -1.39 -2.73 54.17
C PRO A 3 -2.73 -2.04 53.87
N GLY A 4 -3.63 -2.72 53.15
CA GLY A 4 -5.00 -2.25 52.90
C GLY A 4 -5.28 -1.53 51.57
N LYS A 5 -4.27 -1.33 50.70
CA LYS A 5 -4.53 -0.80 49.35
C LYS A 5 -4.98 -1.89 48.39
N LYS A 6 -6.15 -1.71 47.76
CA LYS A 6 -6.66 -2.59 46.70
C LYS A 6 -5.76 -2.52 45.47
N VAL A 7 -5.34 -3.66 44.95
CA VAL A 7 -4.58 -3.75 43.69
C VAL A 7 -5.54 -3.54 42.52
N PRO A 8 -5.29 -2.58 41.61
CA PRO A 8 -6.14 -2.38 40.45
C PRO A 8 -6.10 -3.56 39.48
N LEU A 9 -7.25 -3.93 38.90
CA LEU A 9 -7.35 -5.03 37.93
C LEU A 9 -6.40 -4.86 36.73
N TRP A 10 -6.26 -3.65 36.20
CA TRP A 10 -5.36 -3.37 35.08
C TRP A 10 -3.89 -3.68 35.41
N LEU A 11 -3.48 -3.46 36.67
CA LEU A 11 -2.12 -3.73 37.12
C LEU A 11 -1.89 -5.23 37.24
N THR A 12 -2.86 -5.96 37.81
CA THR A 12 -2.82 -7.43 37.85
C THR A 12 -2.73 -8.01 36.44
N PHE A 13 -3.55 -7.52 35.50
CA PHE A 13 -3.54 -7.96 34.10
C PHE A 13 -2.21 -7.66 33.40
N ALA A 14 -1.66 -6.45 33.57
CA ALA A 14 -0.38 -6.07 32.97
C ALA A 14 0.79 -6.91 33.52
N VAL A 15 0.83 -7.16 34.83
CA VAL A 15 1.86 -8.00 35.45
C VAL A 15 1.75 -9.44 34.98
N GLN A 16 0.53 -10.01 34.96
CA GLN A 16 0.31 -11.37 34.46
C GLN A 16 0.74 -11.49 33.00
N SER A 17 0.31 -10.55 32.14
CA SER A 17 0.69 -10.53 30.73
C SER A 17 2.22 -10.46 30.55
N PHE A 18 2.90 -9.64 31.36
CA PHE A 18 4.35 -9.58 31.34
C PHE A 18 5.00 -10.91 31.72
N LEU A 19 4.55 -11.55 32.81
CA LEU A 19 5.07 -12.85 33.25
C LEU A 19 4.83 -13.93 32.20
N ASP A 20 3.63 -13.97 31.61
CA ASP A 20 3.27 -14.94 30.57
C ASP A 20 4.13 -14.77 29.32
N VAL A 21 4.35 -13.54 28.86
CA VAL A 21 5.26 -13.26 27.74
C VAL A 21 6.66 -13.79 28.03
N GLN A 22 7.20 -13.51 29.22
CA GLN A 22 8.54 -13.96 29.60
C GLN A 22 8.61 -15.49 29.73
N HIS A 23 7.55 -16.13 30.23
CA HIS A 23 7.49 -17.57 30.40
C HIS A 23 7.32 -18.33 29.07
N VAL A 24 6.41 -17.87 28.21
CA VAL A 24 6.05 -18.53 26.95
C VAL A 24 7.08 -18.24 25.85
N MET A 25 7.47 -16.97 25.68
CA MET A 25 8.38 -16.58 24.59
C MET A 25 9.85 -16.62 25.01
N GLY A 26 10.15 -16.43 26.30
CA GLY A 26 11.52 -16.41 26.81
C GLY A 26 12.44 -15.48 25.99
N PRO A 27 13.59 -15.96 25.51
CA PRO A 27 14.51 -15.17 24.68
C PRO A 27 13.91 -14.64 23.37
N GLN A 28 12.87 -15.30 22.82
CA GLN A 28 12.23 -14.88 21.57
C GLN A 28 11.40 -13.60 21.72
N ALA A 29 11.09 -13.16 22.95
CA ALA A 29 10.40 -11.88 23.18
C ALA A 29 11.17 -10.69 22.57
N ALA A 30 12.50 -10.79 22.50
CA ALA A 30 13.34 -9.77 21.88
C ALA A 30 13.19 -9.70 20.35
N GLN A 31 12.61 -10.71 19.68
CA GLN A 31 12.39 -10.68 18.23
C GLN A 31 11.55 -9.48 17.79
N GLY A 32 10.57 -9.10 18.61
CA GLY A 32 9.65 -8.00 18.28
C GLY A 32 10.34 -6.65 18.01
N ILE A 33 11.45 -6.34 18.69
CA ILE A 33 12.20 -5.12 18.38
C ILE A 33 12.95 -5.21 17.05
N PHE A 34 13.49 -6.38 16.71
CA PHE A 34 14.20 -6.56 15.44
C PHE A 34 13.25 -6.39 14.25
N ASP A 35 12.04 -6.96 14.35
CA ASP A 35 11.01 -6.82 13.31
C ASP A 35 10.55 -5.36 13.18
N LEU A 36 10.31 -4.70 14.31
CA LEU A 36 9.95 -3.28 14.35
C LEU A 36 11.03 -2.38 13.73
N GLN A 37 12.30 -2.54 14.13
CA GLN A 37 13.41 -1.74 13.62
C GLN A 37 13.68 -2.01 12.14
N THR A 38 13.50 -3.25 11.68
CA THR A 38 13.66 -3.60 10.26
C THR A 38 12.59 -2.92 9.42
N ALA A 39 11.31 -3.00 9.82
CA ALA A 39 10.25 -2.31 9.12
C ALA A 39 10.44 -0.79 9.14
N ALA A 40 10.80 -0.22 10.29
CA ALA A 40 11.05 1.22 10.42
C ALA A 40 12.17 1.70 9.50
N ARG A 41 13.27 0.93 9.35
CA ARG A 41 14.36 1.23 8.42
C ARG A 41 13.88 1.22 6.96
N HIS A 42 13.09 0.23 6.56
CA HIS A 42 12.54 0.18 5.20
C HIS A 42 11.64 1.39 4.90
N ILE A 43 10.76 1.75 5.84
CA ILE A 43 9.90 2.93 5.72
C ILE A 43 10.75 4.20 5.60
N GLU A 44 11.75 4.38 6.48
CA GLU A 44 12.64 5.55 6.46
C GLU A 44 13.40 5.68 5.14
N VAL A 45 13.95 4.57 4.62
CA VAL A 45 14.65 4.55 3.33
C VAL A 45 13.70 4.96 2.20
N SER A 46 12.49 4.39 2.14
CA SER A 46 11.54 4.72 1.07
C SER A 46 11.08 6.17 1.11
N LEU A 47 10.81 6.71 2.31
CA LEU A 47 10.45 8.12 2.48
C LEU A 47 11.60 9.05 2.05
N ASN A 48 12.85 8.74 2.42
CA ASN A 48 14.02 9.52 2.02
C ASN A 48 14.23 9.50 0.50
N GLN A 49 14.09 8.33 -0.13
CA GLN A 49 14.13 8.21 -1.59
C GLN A 49 13.01 9.02 -2.25
N ASN A 50 11.81 9.02 -1.65
CA ASN A 50 10.69 9.82 -2.15
C ASN A 50 10.96 11.33 -2.06
N PHE A 51 11.46 11.82 -0.92
CA PHE A 51 11.83 13.23 -0.78
C PHE A 51 12.89 13.66 -1.79
N LYS A 52 13.91 12.82 -2.01
CA LYS A 52 14.96 13.08 -3.01
C LYS A 52 14.37 13.14 -4.41
N PHE A 53 13.52 12.18 -4.77
CA PHE A 53 12.88 12.13 -6.10
C PHE A 53 12.02 13.37 -6.38
N HIS A 54 11.30 13.86 -5.36
CA HIS A 54 10.40 15.02 -5.50
C HIS A 54 11.02 16.36 -5.10
N GLU A 55 12.33 16.46 -4.91
CA GLU A 55 12.98 17.70 -4.47
C GLU A 55 12.60 18.89 -5.37
N LYS A 56 12.61 18.68 -6.70
CA LYS A 56 12.33 19.69 -7.74
C LYS A 56 10.99 19.51 -8.44
N LEU A 57 10.25 18.44 -8.14
CA LEU A 57 9.00 18.10 -8.81
C LEU A 57 7.84 18.21 -7.82
N ARG A 58 6.95 19.19 -8.03
CA ARG A 58 5.82 19.51 -7.14
C ARG A 58 4.51 19.67 -7.89
N ILE A 59 3.41 19.24 -7.27
CA ILE A 59 2.04 19.37 -7.78
C ILE A 59 1.20 20.17 -6.78
N ASN A 60 0.17 20.85 -7.27
CA ASN A 60 -0.70 21.66 -6.42
C ASN A 60 -1.58 20.84 -5.46
N THR A 61 -1.86 19.58 -5.81
CA THR A 61 -2.65 18.64 -4.99
C THR A 61 -1.85 18.02 -3.85
N TRP A 62 -0.53 18.22 -3.82
CA TRP A 62 0.35 17.76 -2.75
C TRP A 62 1.20 18.92 -2.22
N ASP A 63 0.74 19.53 -1.13
CA ASP A 63 1.36 20.71 -0.57
C ASP A 63 2.34 20.39 0.58
N VAL A 64 2.91 21.45 1.17
CA VAL A 64 3.86 21.36 2.29
C VAL A 64 3.22 20.77 3.56
N HIS A 65 1.89 20.85 3.72
CA HIS A 65 1.21 20.22 4.86
C HIS A 65 1.23 18.70 4.72
N ASN A 66 1.06 18.17 3.51
CA ASN A 66 1.17 16.74 3.26
C ASN A 66 2.60 16.22 3.48
N ASP A 67 3.62 17.00 3.07
CA ASP A 67 5.03 16.67 3.38
C ASP A 67 5.31 16.61 4.89
N ARG A 68 4.57 17.39 5.70
CA ARG A 68 4.68 17.36 7.16
C ARG A 68 4.24 16.02 7.74
N VAL A 69 3.23 15.37 7.16
CA VAL A 69 2.76 14.03 7.57
C VAL A 69 3.89 13.02 7.38
N LEU A 70 4.56 13.04 6.22
CA LEU A 70 5.70 12.16 5.96
C LEU A 70 6.86 12.38 6.94
N LYS A 71 7.18 13.65 7.24
CA LYS A 71 8.20 14.00 8.24
C LYS A 71 7.80 13.58 9.66
N GLN A 72 6.51 13.58 9.99
CA GLN A 72 6.03 13.09 11.28
C GLN A 72 6.28 11.59 11.43
N ILE A 73 6.09 10.79 10.37
CA ILE A 73 6.42 9.35 10.38
C ILE A 73 7.91 9.16 10.65
N GLN A 74 8.79 9.90 9.96
CA GLN A 74 10.23 9.85 10.21
C GLN A 74 10.57 10.23 11.65
N ASN A 75 9.95 11.29 12.17
CA ASN A 75 10.16 11.73 13.55
C ASN A 75 9.72 10.66 14.58
N ILE A 76 8.61 9.95 14.32
CA ILE A 76 8.18 8.81 15.15
C ILE A 76 9.25 7.71 15.13
N ILE A 77 9.73 7.32 13.94
CA ILE A 77 10.78 6.31 13.78
C ILE A 77 12.04 6.71 14.56
N THR A 78 12.55 7.92 14.33
CA THR A 78 13.74 8.41 15.01
C THR A 78 13.57 8.46 16.52
N THR A 79 12.41 8.92 17.01
CA THR A 79 12.18 9.15 18.44
C THR A 79 11.90 7.87 19.22
N TRP A 80 11.12 6.94 18.67
CA TRP A 80 10.58 5.82 19.44
C TRP A 80 11.17 4.46 19.04
N VAL A 81 11.81 4.35 17.88
CA VAL A 81 12.28 3.06 17.34
C VAL A 81 13.79 3.02 17.14
N ALA A 82 14.35 4.03 16.47
CA ALA A 82 15.78 4.08 16.18
C ALA A 82 16.62 4.50 17.40
N GLN A 83 16.04 5.28 18.31
CA GLN A 83 16.71 5.75 19.53
C GLN A 83 16.05 5.20 20.78
N ASP A 84 16.85 4.78 21.75
CA ASP A 84 16.37 4.36 23.07
C ASP A 84 16.15 5.58 23.98
N ASN A 85 15.15 6.39 23.64
CA ASN A 85 14.84 7.59 24.41
C ASN A 85 14.29 7.28 25.81
N VAL A 86 13.69 6.09 26.02
CA VAL A 86 13.27 5.64 27.36
C VAL A 86 14.49 5.46 28.26
N LYS A 87 15.53 4.75 27.79
CA LYS A 87 16.78 4.63 28.54
C LYS A 87 17.40 5.99 28.82
N LYS A 88 17.47 6.90 27.83
CA LYS A 88 18.00 8.26 28.05
C LYS A 88 17.22 9.03 29.13
N ILE A 89 15.90 8.89 29.18
CA ILE A 89 15.06 9.52 30.22
C ILE A 89 15.35 8.91 31.59
N ILE A 90 15.42 7.58 31.68
CA ILE A 90 15.75 6.85 32.90
C ILE A 90 17.12 7.28 33.40
N GLU A 91 18.16 7.21 32.58
CA GLU A 91 19.52 7.62 32.91
C GLU A 91 19.57 9.08 33.40
N ARG A 92 18.92 10.02 32.71
CA ARG A 92 18.83 11.42 33.14
C ARG A 92 18.14 11.58 34.50
N SER A 93 17.08 10.83 34.77
CA SER A 93 16.37 10.87 36.05
C SER A 93 17.22 10.31 37.21
N LEU A 94 18.06 9.31 36.90
CA LEU A 94 18.91 8.62 37.86
C LEU A 94 20.25 9.31 38.11
N LEU A 95 20.70 10.22 37.24
CA LEU A 95 21.84 11.11 37.52
C LEU A 95 21.65 11.94 38.81
N ARG A 96 20.42 12.06 39.30
CA ARG A 96 20.11 12.67 40.61
C ARG A 96 20.44 11.77 41.82
N ASN A 97 20.82 10.50 41.59
CA ASN A 97 21.24 9.54 42.61
C ASN A 97 22.31 8.55 42.06
N PRO A 98 23.62 8.86 42.26
CA PRO A 98 24.73 8.13 41.65
C PRO A 98 24.77 6.62 41.95
N THR A 99 24.30 6.22 43.13
CA THR A 99 24.32 4.82 43.58
C THR A 99 23.32 3.95 42.81
N ILE A 100 22.19 4.53 42.40
CA ILE A 100 21.15 3.84 41.60
C ILE A 100 21.52 3.85 40.12
N ALA A 101 22.14 4.92 39.63
CA ALA A 101 22.55 5.03 38.23
C ALA A 101 23.49 3.89 37.79
N ALA A 102 24.46 3.51 38.63
CA ALA A 102 25.39 2.41 38.35
C ALA A 102 24.71 1.02 38.31
N GLN A 103 23.60 0.84 39.02
CA GLN A 103 22.83 -0.41 39.05
C GLN A 103 21.85 -0.54 37.87
N ILE A 104 21.53 0.57 37.20
CA ILE A 104 20.53 0.65 36.12
C ILE A 104 21.19 1.04 34.79
N ALA A 105 22.50 0.81 34.63
CA ALA A 105 23.14 0.75 33.31
C ALA A 105 22.55 -0.44 32.52
N GLY A 106 21.32 -0.26 32.06
CA GLY A 106 20.48 -1.29 31.49
C GLY A 106 20.86 -1.56 30.05
N GLU A 107 20.57 -2.79 29.63
CA GLU A 107 20.67 -3.21 28.25
C GLU A 107 19.96 -2.20 27.31
N PRO A 108 20.54 -1.85 26.14
CA PRO A 108 19.85 -1.04 25.15
C PRO A 108 18.51 -1.65 24.75
N PHE A 109 17.50 -0.79 24.67
CA PHE A 109 16.12 -1.07 24.32
C PHE A 109 15.44 -2.10 25.23
N LYS A 110 15.85 -2.17 26.51
CA LYS A 110 15.31 -3.15 27.48
C LYS A 110 13.78 -3.19 27.53
N LEU A 111 13.11 -2.04 27.48
CA LEU A 111 11.65 -1.99 27.43
C LEU A 111 11.11 -2.73 26.20
N LEU A 112 11.55 -2.38 24.99
CA LEU A 112 11.03 -3.01 23.77
C LEU A 112 11.40 -4.50 23.66
N LYS A 113 12.57 -4.91 24.18
CA LYS A 113 12.98 -6.32 24.25
C LYS A 113 12.08 -7.17 25.15
N GLN A 114 11.47 -6.56 26.16
CA GLN A 114 10.63 -7.26 27.14
C GLN A 114 9.15 -7.24 26.78
N TYR A 115 8.73 -6.36 25.86
CA TYR A 115 7.32 -6.12 25.52
C TYR A 115 7.09 -6.23 24.00
N PRO A 116 7.11 -7.45 23.41
CA PRO A 116 6.83 -7.66 21.99
C PRO A 116 5.46 -7.15 21.55
N SER A 117 4.45 -7.13 22.43
CA SER A 117 3.14 -6.54 22.12
C SER A 117 3.22 -5.03 21.85
N LEU A 118 4.06 -4.31 22.60
CA LEU A 118 4.32 -2.89 22.37
C LEU A 118 5.04 -2.68 21.04
N CYS A 119 6.00 -3.56 20.71
CA CYS A 119 6.65 -3.55 19.41
C CYS A 119 5.65 -3.78 18.26
N GLY A 120 4.72 -4.73 18.43
CA GLY A 120 3.66 -5.00 17.47
C GLY A 120 2.73 -3.80 17.24
N ILE A 121 2.34 -3.08 18.30
CA ILE A 121 1.53 -1.86 18.20
C ILE A 121 2.27 -0.77 17.41
N TRP A 122 3.56 -0.57 17.69
CA TRP A 122 4.38 0.39 16.93
C TRP A 122 4.56 -0.03 15.48
N LEU A 123 4.78 -1.32 15.23
CA LEU A 123 4.96 -1.86 13.89
C LEU A 123 3.70 -1.65 13.04
N TYR A 124 2.54 -2.03 13.58
CA TYR A 124 1.23 -1.76 12.99
C TYR A 124 1.06 -0.26 12.71
N SER A 125 1.36 0.59 13.70
CA SER A 125 1.17 2.04 13.57
C SER A 125 2.03 2.63 12.45
N LEU A 126 3.29 2.24 12.36
CA LEU A 126 4.19 2.70 11.30
C LEU A 126 3.75 2.21 9.92
N ARG A 127 3.39 0.93 9.79
CA ARG A 127 2.89 0.36 8.53
C ARG A 127 1.60 1.05 8.09
N TYR A 128 0.64 1.23 8.99
CA TYR A 128 -0.61 1.93 8.69
C TYR A 128 -0.35 3.36 8.20
N LEU A 129 0.46 4.15 8.92
CA LEU A 129 0.78 5.52 8.52
C LEU A 129 1.50 5.58 7.17
N MET A 130 2.41 4.64 6.92
CA MET A 130 3.11 4.52 5.63
C MET A 130 2.12 4.22 4.50
N GLN A 131 1.21 3.25 4.69
CA GLN A 131 0.19 2.92 3.69
C GLN A 131 -0.75 4.09 3.41
N ASP A 132 -1.26 4.70 4.47
CA ASP A 132 -2.21 5.81 4.36
C ASP A 132 -1.62 6.97 3.57
N ALA A 133 -0.38 7.35 3.92
CA ALA A 133 0.35 8.38 3.22
C ALA A 133 0.71 7.97 1.80
N GLY A 134 1.13 6.73 1.56
CA GLY A 134 1.55 6.23 0.25
C GLY A 134 0.41 6.14 -0.76
N ILE A 135 -0.76 5.65 -0.34
CA ILE A 135 -1.99 5.60 -1.15
C ILE A 135 -2.45 7.03 -1.49
N THR A 136 -2.51 7.91 -0.48
CA THR A 136 -2.87 9.32 -0.67
C THR A 136 -1.90 10.02 -1.63
N PHE A 137 -0.60 9.74 -1.51
CA PHE A 137 0.43 10.25 -2.41
C PHE A 137 0.20 9.74 -3.84
N ALA A 138 0.11 8.43 -4.05
CA ALA A 138 -0.11 7.84 -5.36
C ALA A 138 -1.36 8.41 -6.06
N ASN A 139 -2.44 8.63 -5.30
CA ASN A 139 -3.69 9.24 -5.78
C ASN A 139 -3.52 10.70 -6.18
N ALA A 140 -2.84 11.51 -5.36
CA ALA A 140 -2.60 12.93 -5.65
C ALA A 140 -1.82 13.13 -6.97
N TRP A 141 -0.91 12.20 -7.28
CA TRP A 141 -0.09 12.22 -8.48
C TRP A 141 -0.69 11.50 -9.71
N GLY A 142 -1.68 10.63 -9.53
CA GLY A 142 -2.29 9.82 -10.62
C GLY A 142 -1.38 8.77 -11.27
N SER A 143 -0.09 8.79 -10.94
CA SER A 143 0.98 7.90 -11.44
C SER A 143 0.60 6.41 -11.50
N VAL A 144 0.24 5.80 -10.37
CA VAL A 144 0.06 4.35 -10.24
C VAL A 144 -1.12 3.87 -11.09
N MET A 145 -2.28 4.51 -10.92
CA MET A 145 -3.50 4.12 -11.60
C MET A 145 -3.35 4.26 -13.12
N TYR A 146 -2.74 5.35 -13.59
CA TYR A 146 -2.65 5.60 -15.03
C TYR A 146 -1.58 4.70 -15.68
N SER A 147 -0.47 4.45 -14.99
CA SER A 147 0.50 3.44 -15.42
C SER A 147 -0.09 2.03 -15.44
N ALA A 148 -0.98 1.67 -14.50
CA ALA A 148 -1.68 0.39 -14.52
C ALA A 148 -2.55 0.23 -15.78
N HIS A 149 -3.28 1.29 -16.16
CA HIS A 149 -4.04 1.33 -17.41
C HIS A 149 -3.15 1.14 -18.64
N LEU A 150 -2.03 1.85 -18.72
CA LEU A 150 -1.11 1.75 -19.83
C LEU A 150 -0.47 0.36 -19.92
N TYR A 151 -0.01 -0.18 -18.79
CA TYR A 151 0.57 -1.52 -18.69
C TYR A 151 -0.44 -2.59 -19.13
N ASN A 152 -1.67 -2.55 -18.63
CA ASN A 152 -2.72 -3.47 -19.06
C ASN A 152 -2.95 -3.38 -20.58
N ALA A 153 -3.09 -2.18 -21.14
CA ALA A 153 -3.32 -2.03 -22.57
C ALA A 153 -2.16 -2.61 -23.42
N ALA A 154 -0.91 -2.41 -23.01
CA ALA A 154 0.26 -2.95 -23.69
C ALA A 154 0.32 -4.50 -23.61
N ARG A 155 -0.03 -5.08 -22.45
CA ARG A 155 -0.14 -6.53 -22.24
C ARG A 155 -1.24 -7.16 -23.10
N GLN A 156 -2.42 -6.55 -23.14
CA GLN A 156 -3.57 -7.04 -23.92
C GLN A 156 -3.31 -7.00 -25.43
N GLN A 157 -2.53 -6.03 -25.91
CA GLN A 157 -2.09 -5.98 -27.30
C GLN A 157 -0.88 -6.89 -27.61
N LYS A 158 -0.39 -7.65 -26.61
CA LYS A 158 0.78 -8.54 -26.71
C LYS A 158 2.04 -7.81 -27.15
N LEU A 159 2.19 -6.55 -26.74
CA LEU A 159 3.35 -5.72 -27.04
C LEU A 159 4.38 -5.71 -25.92
N VAL A 160 3.98 -6.13 -24.71
CA VAL A 160 4.84 -6.27 -23.53
C VAL A 160 4.73 -7.72 -23.07
N ASN A 161 5.87 -8.42 -23.01
CA ASN A 161 5.95 -9.80 -22.55
C ASN A 161 6.41 -9.87 -21.09
N GLY A 162 7.20 -8.89 -20.65
CA GLY A 162 7.66 -8.74 -19.27
C GLY A 162 6.50 -8.65 -18.27
N ILE A 163 6.68 -9.31 -17.12
CA ILE A 163 5.75 -9.21 -15.98
C ILE A 163 6.28 -8.16 -15.01
N TRP A 164 5.54 -7.06 -14.88
CA TRP A 164 5.82 -6.06 -13.87
C TRP A 164 5.21 -6.49 -12.54
N LYS A 165 5.97 -7.27 -11.77
CA LYS A 165 5.51 -7.92 -10.54
C LYS A 165 4.87 -6.97 -9.54
N ASP A 166 5.49 -5.81 -9.29
CA ASP A 166 4.93 -4.83 -8.35
C ASP A 166 3.58 -4.28 -8.80
N MET A 167 3.38 -4.07 -10.11
CA MET A 167 2.10 -3.61 -10.63
C MET A 167 1.04 -4.72 -10.58
N GLU A 168 1.39 -5.97 -10.92
CA GLU A 168 0.45 -7.09 -10.76
C GLU A 168 0.08 -7.31 -9.29
N LEU A 169 1.02 -7.13 -8.36
CA LEU A 169 0.74 -7.15 -6.93
C LEU A 169 -0.18 -5.99 -6.54
N ALA A 170 0.07 -4.77 -7.01
CA ALA A 170 -0.84 -3.65 -6.76
C ALA A 170 -2.26 -3.89 -7.30
N LEU A 171 -2.38 -4.49 -8.49
CA LEU A 171 -3.66 -4.89 -9.09
C LEU A 171 -4.37 -5.96 -8.25
N LEU A 172 -3.63 -6.93 -7.72
CA LEU A 172 -4.16 -7.96 -6.82
C LEU A 172 -4.66 -7.35 -5.51
N LEU A 173 -3.85 -6.51 -4.85
CA LEU A 173 -4.18 -5.92 -3.56
C LEU A 173 -5.37 -4.95 -3.64
N GLN A 174 -5.52 -4.22 -4.74
CA GLN A 174 -6.61 -3.26 -4.92
C GLN A 174 -7.88 -3.89 -5.48
N GLY A 175 -7.75 -4.98 -6.24
CA GLY A 175 -8.85 -5.55 -7.01
C GLY A 175 -9.01 -4.90 -8.39
N ASN A 176 -9.36 -5.72 -9.39
CA ASN A 176 -9.51 -5.27 -10.77
C ASN A 176 -10.64 -4.23 -10.94
N ASP A 177 -11.75 -4.39 -10.23
CA ASP A 177 -12.92 -3.50 -10.28
C ASP A 177 -12.67 -2.12 -9.63
N LYS A 178 -11.59 -2.01 -8.84
CA LYS A 178 -11.12 -0.77 -8.23
C LYS A 178 -10.12 -0.07 -9.12
N MET A 179 -9.17 -0.82 -9.67
CA MET A 179 -8.16 -0.31 -10.60
C MET A 179 -8.73 0.06 -11.97
N PHE A 180 -9.77 -0.66 -12.42
CA PHE A 180 -10.46 -0.44 -13.68
C PHE A 180 -11.95 -0.26 -13.45
N ILE A 181 -12.62 0.44 -14.37
CA ILE A 181 -14.09 0.53 -14.32
C ILE A 181 -14.66 -0.70 -15.02
N GLY A 182 -15.14 -1.64 -14.20
CA GLY A 182 -15.54 -2.98 -14.62
C GLY A 182 -14.33 -3.91 -14.72
N ASP A 183 -14.41 -4.92 -15.60
CA ASP A 183 -13.30 -5.85 -15.82
C ASP A 183 -12.06 -5.16 -16.42
N ARG A 184 -10.94 -5.90 -16.50
CA ARG A 184 -9.75 -5.42 -17.22
C ARG A 184 -10.14 -5.11 -18.69
N PRO A 185 -9.91 -3.87 -19.17
CA PRO A 185 -10.17 -3.53 -20.57
C PRO A 185 -9.32 -4.42 -21.49
N THR A 186 -9.86 -4.86 -22.64
CA THR A 186 -9.13 -5.73 -23.60
C THR A 186 -9.05 -5.17 -25.02
N GLN A 187 -9.72 -4.04 -25.29
CA GLN A 187 -9.80 -3.44 -26.63
C GLN A 187 -9.47 -1.93 -26.59
N PRO A 188 -8.92 -1.36 -27.69
CA PRO A 188 -8.56 0.06 -27.76
C PRO A 188 -9.67 1.04 -27.39
N GLU A 189 -10.91 0.80 -27.86
CA GLU A 189 -12.07 1.60 -27.47
C GLU A 189 -12.30 1.60 -25.94
N ASP A 190 -12.19 0.43 -25.31
CA ASP A 190 -12.37 0.27 -23.87
C ASP A 190 -11.23 0.92 -23.07
N TYR A 191 -9.98 0.90 -23.57
CA TYR A 191 -8.85 1.57 -22.92
C TYR A 191 -9.15 3.05 -22.72
N LEU A 192 -9.49 3.76 -23.82
CA LEU A 192 -9.74 5.19 -23.79
C LEU A 192 -10.97 5.54 -22.95
N LYS A 193 -12.08 4.80 -23.16
CA LYS A 193 -13.34 5.08 -22.47
C LYS A 193 -13.22 4.89 -20.96
N ARG A 194 -12.67 3.75 -20.50
CA ARG A 194 -12.56 3.44 -19.07
C ARG A 194 -11.50 4.32 -18.40
N PHE A 195 -10.42 4.66 -19.12
CA PHE A 195 -9.43 5.63 -18.64
C PHE A 195 -10.04 7.03 -18.44
N ASN A 196 -10.83 7.53 -19.40
CA ASN A 196 -11.48 8.83 -19.26
C ASN A 196 -12.45 8.87 -18.07
N LEU A 197 -13.23 7.81 -17.86
CA LEU A 197 -14.08 7.69 -16.69
C LEU A 197 -13.25 7.65 -15.39
N CYS A 198 -12.09 6.99 -15.40
CA CYS A 198 -11.17 6.91 -14.28
C CYS A 198 -10.54 8.27 -13.94
N MET A 199 -10.18 9.07 -14.95
CA MET A 199 -9.73 10.46 -14.79
C MET A 199 -10.84 11.41 -14.32
N GLY A 200 -12.07 10.91 -14.17
CA GLY A 200 -13.19 11.69 -13.66
C GLY A 200 -13.94 12.46 -14.73
N TYR A 201 -13.93 12.05 -16.00
CA TYR A 201 -14.87 12.58 -16.99
C TYR A 201 -16.27 11.96 -16.84
N SER A 202 -17.29 12.74 -17.20
CA SER A 202 -18.69 12.32 -17.08
C SER A 202 -19.03 11.18 -18.05
N ALA A 203 -19.68 10.13 -17.55
CA ALA A 203 -20.20 9.04 -18.37
C ALA A 203 -21.22 9.51 -19.41
N THR A 204 -21.99 10.57 -19.11
CA THR A 204 -22.94 11.15 -20.08
C THR A 204 -22.24 11.83 -21.25
N SER A 205 -21.03 12.35 -21.05
CA SER A 205 -20.20 12.92 -22.12
C SER A 205 -19.55 11.84 -23.00
N LEU A 206 -19.46 10.60 -22.51
CA LEU A 206 -18.86 9.45 -23.21
C LEU A 206 -19.92 8.47 -23.76
N ALA A 207 -21.21 8.80 -23.64
CA ALA A 207 -22.29 7.98 -24.15
C ALA A 207 -22.36 8.04 -25.69
N LYS A 208 -22.83 6.96 -26.34
CA LYS A 208 -22.96 6.88 -27.81
C LYS A 208 -23.81 8.03 -28.41
N ASN A 209 -24.77 8.54 -27.64
CA ASN A 209 -25.67 9.63 -28.06
C ASN A 209 -25.23 11.01 -27.51
N ALA A 210 -24.00 11.13 -27.00
CA ALA A 210 -23.51 12.41 -26.52
C ALA A 210 -23.38 13.41 -27.69
N ARG A 211 -23.85 14.64 -27.48
CA ARG A 211 -23.63 15.74 -28.43
C ARG A 211 -22.12 16.03 -28.48
N ASN A 212 -21.56 16.25 -29.68
CA ASN A 212 -20.17 16.66 -29.91
C ASN A 212 -19.86 17.96 -29.15
N SER A 213 -19.49 17.82 -27.88
CA SER A 213 -19.22 18.89 -26.94
C SER A 213 -18.04 18.49 -26.08
N ALA A 214 -17.34 19.48 -25.53
CA ALA A 214 -16.18 19.25 -24.69
C ALA A 214 -16.49 18.27 -23.55
N LEU A 215 -15.53 17.38 -23.25
CA LEU A 215 -15.65 16.44 -22.14
C LEU A 215 -15.88 17.22 -20.83
N LYS A 216 -16.94 16.86 -20.12
CA LYS A 216 -17.28 17.49 -18.84
C LYS A 216 -16.69 16.68 -17.70
N ALA A 217 -16.13 17.37 -16.71
CA ALA A 217 -15.74 16.74 -15.46
C ALA A 217 -16.97 16.18 -14.72
N SER A 218 -16.80 15.01 -14.11
CA SER A 218 -17.74 14.37 -13.20
C SER A 218 -17.73 15.08 -11.86
N ALA A 219 -18.89 15.18 -11.21
CA ALA A 219 -19.00 15.69 -9.84
C ALA A 219 -18.23 14.83 -8.82
N LYS A 220 -18.00 13.54 -9.12
CA LYS A 220 -17.25 12.63 -8.24
C LYS A 220 -15.73 12.78 -8.36
N GLY A 221 -15.23 13.52 -9.35
CA GLY A 221 -13.81 13.65 -9.62
C GLY A 221 -13.15 12.35 -10.13
N PRO A 222 -11.81 12.32 -10.19
CA PRO A 222 -11.06 11.14 -10.57
C PRO A 222 -11.19 10.03 -9.53
N ARG A 223 -11.10 8.79 -9.99
CA ARG A 223 -10.97 7.63 -9.10
C ARG A 223 -9.53 7.56 -8.56
N GLY A 224 -9.39 7.02 -7.35
CA GLY A 224 -8.11 6.72 -6.73
C GLY A 224 -8.11 5.30 -6.14
N LEU A 225 -6.91 4.87 -5.75
CA LEU A 225 -6.66 3.67 -4.95
C LEU A 225 -7.43 3.76 -3.63
N GLU A 226 -7.96 2.62 -3.18
CA GLU A 226 -8.67 2.47 -1.90
C GLU A 226 -7.76 1.81 -0.86
N TYR A 227 -8.22 1.76 0.39
CA TYR A 227 -7.53 1.08 1.49
C TYR A 227 -7.94 -0.40 1.54
N PRO A 228 -7.05 -1.36 1.18
CA PRO A 228 -7.40 -2.78 1.16
C PRO A 228 -7.30 -3.47 2.54
N PHE A 229 -7.06 -2.71 3.62
CA PHE A 229 -6.82 -3.20 4.98
C PHE A 229 -7.93 -2.74 5.95
N LYS A 230 -9.09 -3.37 5.87
CA LYS A 230 -10.31 -2.96 6.59
C LYS A 230 -10.19 -3.20 8.10
N LEU A 231 -9.57 -4.30 8.53
CA LEU A 231 -9.36 -4.57 9.94
C LEU A 231 -8.40 -3.56 10.55
N ALA A 232 -7.29 -3.29 9.87
CA ALA A 232 -6.35 -2.26 10.26
C ALA A 232 -7.01 -0.89 10.43
N GLU A 233 -7.95 -0.50 9.55
CA GLU A 233 -8.69 0.76 9.67
C GLU A 233 -9.50 0.86 10.98
N LEU A 234 -10.07 -0.25 11.48
CA LEU A 234 -10.80 -0.28 12.75
C LEU A 234 -9.91 0.10 13.95
N PHE A 235 -8.60 -0.16 13.87
CA PHE A 235 -7.62 0.17 14.90
C PHE A 235 -6.92 1.53 14.69
N ALA A 236 -7.07 2.14 13.51
CA ALA A 236 -6.31 3.32 13.10
C ALA A 236 -6.65 4.60 13.87
N LYS A 237 -7.84 4.63 14.47
CA LYS A 237 -8.25 5.73 15.36
C LYS A 237 -7.57 5.67 16.72
N ARG A 238 -7.08 4.49 17.13
CA ARG A 238 -6.57 4.24 18.48
C ARG A 238 -5.05 4.33 18.58
N TYR A 239 -4.32 3.66 17.68
CA TYR A 239 -2.88 3.49 17.87
C TYR A 239 -2.00 4.49 17.09
N PRO A 240 -2.18 4.70 15.77
CA PRO A 240 -1.23 5.49 14.99
C PRO A 240 -1.20 6.99 15.30
N HIS A 241 -2.28 7.57 15.82
CA HIS A 241 -2.48 9.03 15.90
C HIS A 241 -2.33 9.62 17.32
N ASN A 242 -1.23 9.29 18.01
CA ASN A 242 -0.72 9.97 19.21
C ASN A 242 -1.77 10.52 20.21
N GLY A 243 -2.41 9.61 20.95
CA GLY A 243 -2.79 9.89 22.35
C GLY A 243 -4.26 10.18 22.64
N ARG A 244 -5.14 10.28 21.63
CA ARG A 244 -6.58 10.11 21.88
C ARG A 244 -6.87 8.63 21.81
N SER A 245 -6.84 7.96 22.97
CA SER A 245 -7.29 6.56 23.09
C SER A 245 -8.80 6.51 22.86
N LEU A 246 -9.21 6.62 21.59
CA LEU A 246 -10.58 6.35 21.18
C LEU A 246 -10.85 4.86 21.37
N SER A 247 -12.09 4.54 21.77
CA SER A 247 -12.53 3.16 21.85
C SER A 247 -12.50 2.52 20.47
N THR A 248 -11.90 1.33 20.38
CA THR A 248 -12.06 0.46 19.22
C THR A 248 -13.46 -0.13 19.23
N ASP A 249 -14.15 -0.13 18.10
CA ASP A 249 -15.41 -0.84 17.95
C ASP A 249 -15.15 -2.35 17.87
N LEU A 250 -15.16 -3.02 19.03
CA LEU A 250 -14.89 -4.45 19.11
C LEU A 250 -15.97 -5.30 18.47
N ASP A 251 -17.22 -4.80 18.36
CA ASP A 251 -18.29 -5.53 17.69
C ASP A 251 -18.06 -5.52 16.15
N ALA A 252 -17.58 -4.40 15.61
CA ALA A 252 -17.13 -4.32 14.21
C ALA A 252 -15.91 -5.22 13.93
N VAL A 253 -14.95 -5.27 14.86
CA VAL A 253 -13.78 -6.17 14.75
C VAL A 253 -14.23 -7.62 14.77
N GLU A 254 -15.09 -8.02 15.72
CA GLU A 254 -15.60 -9.37 15.81
C GLU A 254 -16.39 -9.76 14.55
N LYS A 255 -17.20 -8.85 14.01
CA LYS A 255 -17.91 -9.06 12.74
C LYS A 255 -16.95 -9.28 11.58
N HIS A 256 -15.85 -8.53 11.52
CA HIS A 256 -14.84 -8.69 10.48
C HIS A 256 -14.17 -10.07 10.57
N VAL A 257 -13.71 -10.45 11.77
CA VAL A 257 -13.10 -11.77 12.04
C VAL A 257 -14.06 -12.91 11.66
N LYS A 258 -15.34 -12.82 12.03
CA LYS A 258 -16.34 -13.83 11.64
C LYS A 258 -16.51 -13.94 10.12
N ALA A 259 -16.51 -12.81 9.42
CA ALA A 259 -16.70 -12.79 7.97
C ALA A 259 -15.50 -13.44 7.25
N GLU A 260 -14.29 -13.08 7.65
CA GLU A 260 -13.06 -13.56 7.02
C GLU A 260 -12.84 -15.06 7.21
N VAL A 261 -13.12 -15.58 8.42
CA VAL A 261 -12.97 -17.01 8.72
C VAL A 261 -14.11 -17.87 8.18
N SER A 262 -15.26 -17.25 7.86
CA SER A 262 -16.39 -17.95 7.22
C SER A 262 -16.27 -18.00 5.69
N ASP A 263 -15.24 -17.37 5.12
CA ASP A 263 -14.97 -17.38 3.68
C ASP A 263 -14.24 -18.69 3.31
N PRO A 264 -14.85 -19.58 2.51
CA PRO A 264 -14.23 -20.84 2.10
C PRO A 264 -12.93 -20.64 1.30
N GLU A 265 -12.76 -19.49 0.64
CA GLU A 265 -11.56 -19.18 -0.15
C GLU A 265 -10.33 -18.88 0.72
N ASN A 266 -10.51 -18.57 2.01
CA ASN A 266 -9.42 -18.29 2.95
C ASN A 266 -8.87 -19.54 3.66
N PHE A 267 -9.34 -20.74 3.31
CA PHE A 267 -8.84 -22.00 3.84
C PHE A 267 -7.62 -22.48 3.04
N GLU A 268 -6.41 -22.27 3.57
CA GLU A 268 -5.21 -22.89 3.00
C GLU A 268 -5.21 -24.40 3.28
N LEU A 269 -5.12 -25.21 2.21
CA LEU A 269 -5.15 -26.67 2.23
C LEU A 269 -3.87 -27.33 2.80
N SER A 270 -2.87 -26.57 3.24
CA SER A 270 -1.52 -27.11 3.51
C SER A 270 -1.33 -27.76 4.88
N ASP A 271 -2.27 -27.65 5.81
CA ASP A 271 -2.12 -28.13 7.20
C ASP A 271 -3.06 -29.30 7.59
N LEU A 272 -3.63 -30.01 6.61
CA LEU A 272 -4.60 -31.07 6.89
C LEU A 272 -3.96 -32.47 6.96
N PRO A 273 -4.28 -33.29 7.98
CA PRO A 273 -4.01 -34.72 7.96
C PRO A 273 -4.73 -35.40 6.77
N ASP A 274 -4.09 -36.41 6.16
CA ASP A 274 -4.57 -37.12 4.96
C ASP A 274 -6.00 -37.70 5.07
N ASP A 275 -6.55 -37.83 6.28
CA ASP A 275 -7.84 -38.47 6.58
C ASP A 275 -9.04 -37.50 6.73
N ILE A 276 -8.87 -36.17 6.60
CA ILE A 276 -9.98 -35.21 6.70
C ILE A 276 -10.05 -34.34 5.45
N THR A 277 -11.23 -34.24 4.82
CA THR A 277 -11.40 -33.42 3.63
C THR A 277 -11.38 -31.91 3.97
N ALA A 278 -10.85 -31.08 3.07
CA ALA A 278 -10.83 -29.63 3.23
C ALA A 278 -12.24 -29.04 3.43
N GLU A 279 -13.24 -29.64 2.80
CA GLU A 279 -14.65 -29.27 2.93
C GLU A 279 -15.20 -29.53 4.35
N GLU A 280 -14.79 -30.63 5.00
CA GLU A 280 -15.18 -30.94 6.38
C GLU A 280 -14.52 -30.02 7.41
N VAL A 281 -13.26 -29.64 7.20
CA VAL A 281 -12.58 -28.68 8.09
C VAL A 281 -13.14 -27.28 7.90
N ALA A 282 -13.32 -26.84 6.65
CA ALA A 282 -13.98 -25.58 6.35
C ALA A 282 -15.38 -25.53 6.96
N ALA A 283 -16.17 -26.61 6.88
CA ALA A 283 -17.49 -26.69 7.51
C ALA A 283 -17.43 -26.59 9.05
N LYS A 284 -16.49 -27.29 9.70
CA LYS A 284 -16.32 -27.25 11.16
C LYS A 284 -15.86 -25.87 11.66
N VAL A 285 -14.89 -25.26 10.98
CA VAL A 285 -14.40 -23.92 11.34
C VAL A 285 -15.46 -22.88 11.05
N THR A 286 -16.12 -22.96 9.89
CA THR A 286 -17.23 -22.06 9.59
C THR A 286 -18.36 -22.19 10.62
N ALA A 287 -18.67 -23.40 11.12
CA ALA A 287 -19.64 -23.59 12.20
C ALA A 287 -19.18 -22.94 13.53
N LYS A 288 -17.88 -22.95 13.84
CA LYS A 288 -17.27 -22.29 15.02
C LYS A 288 -17.48 -20.77 15.00
N TYR A 289 -17.50 -20.13 13.81
CA TYR A 289 -17.58 -18.67 13.66
C TYR A 289 -18.96 -18.15 13.16
N LYS A 290 -19.85 -19.01 12.67
CA LYS A 290 -21.23 -18.64 12.25
C LYS A 290 -22.20 -18.33 13.39
N SER A 291 -21.79 -18.50 14.66
CA SER A 291 -22.67 -18.20 15.79
C SER A 291 -23.07 -16.72 15.83
N LYS A 292 -24.36 -16.47 16.12
CA LYS A 292 -24.87 -15.12 16.42
C LYS A 292 -24.38 -14.60 17.77
N ASP A 293 -23.89 -15.48 18.64
CA ASP A 293 -23.36 -15.14 19.95
C ASP A 293 -21.96 -14.53 19.87
N LYS A 294 -21.54 -13.86 20.94
CA LYS A 294 -20.18 -13.33 21.06
C LYS A 294 -19.16 -14.47 21.07
N LEU A 295 -18.08 -14.32 20.30
CA LEU A 295 -16.96 -15.25 20.32
C LEU A 295 -16.34 -15.30 21.72
N SER A 296 -15.90 -16.48 22.13
CA SER A 296 -15.07 -16.59 23.33
C SER A 296 -13.72 -15.90 23.11
N ALA A 297 -13.08 -15.42 24.18
CA ALA A 297 -11.85 -14.63 24.08
C ALA A 297 -10.74 -15.35 23.29
N GLY A 298 -10.54 -16.65 23.51
CA GLY A 298 -9.54 -17.43 22.78
C GLY A 298 -9.82 -17.51 21.28
N ILE A 299 -11.07 -17.78 20.90
CA ILE A 299 -11.50 -17.88 19.49
C ILE A 299 -11.40 -16.51 18.80
N PHE A 300 -11.81 -15.45 19.50
CA PHE A 300 -11.69 -14.09 18.99
C PHE A 300 -10.23 -13.70 18.75
N LEU A 301 -9.33 -13.97 19.69
CA LEU A 301 -7.91 -13.61 19.57
C LEU A 301 -7.20 -14.41 18.47
N GLU A 302 -7.52 -15.71 18.33
CA GLU A 302 -7.01 -16.56 17.25
C GLU A 302 -7.44 -16.04 15.88
N GLY A 303 -8.74 -15.80 15.69
CA GLY A 303 -9.26 -15.24 14.45
C GLY A 303 -8.73 -13.85 14.15
N LEU A 304 -8.57 -12.99 15.17
CA LEU A 304 -7.98 -11.67 15.04
C LEU A 304 -6.51 -11.73 14.60
N ALA A 305 -5.72 -12.66 15.15
CA ALA A 305 -4.32 -12.83 14.77
C ALA A 305 -4.19 -13.23 13.29
N ASN A 306 -5.00 -14.19 12.84
CA ASN A 306 -5.03 -14.63 11.45
C ASN A 306 -5.47 -13.50 10.50
N ALA A 307 -6.49 -12.74 10.89
CA ALA A 307 -7.00 -11.61 10.13
C ALA A 307 -5.98 -10.45 10.02
N ILE A 308 -5.19 -10.19 11.07
CA ILE A 308 -4.10 -9.22 10.99
C ILE A 308 -2.99 -9.73 10.06
N GLN A 309 -2.71 -11.03 10.08
CA GLN A 309 -1.69 -11.65 9.25
C GLN A 309 -2.07 -11.60 7.76
N SER A 310 -3.35 -11.78 7.42
CA SER A 310 -3.84 -11.72 6.04
C SER A 310 -3.70 -10.32 5.43
N GLU A 311 -3.85 -9.26 6.24
CA GLU A 311 -3.60 -7.87 5.84
C GLU A 311 -2.10 -7.49 5.83
N GLY A 312 -1.21 -8.40 6.24
CA GLY A 312 0.21 -8.13 6.41
C GLY A 312 0.89 -7.68 5.11
N MET A 313 0.47 -8.23 3.97
CA MET A 313 1.01 -7.88 2.65
C MET A 313 0.56 -6.48 2.22
N GLN A 314 -0.74 -6.18 2.37
CA GLN A 314 -1.36 -4.89 2.11
C GLN A 314 -0.67 -3.80 2.95
N LEU A 315 -0.44 -4.07 4.23
CA LEU A 315 0.19 -3.13 5.16
C LEU A 315 1.68 -2.91 4.90
N SER A 316 2.34 -3.80 4.15
CA SER A 316 3.77 -3.73 3.88
C SER A 316 4.11 -3.28 2.45
N PHE A 317 3.12 -3.14 1.57
CA PHE A 317 3.34 -2.79 0.16
C PHE A 317 3.80 -1.33 -0.02
N ASP A 318 4.93 -1.10 -0.69
CA ASP A 318 5.51 0.23 -0.79
C ASP A 318 4.95 1.03 -1.99
N TYR A 319 3.83 1.73 -1.76
CA TYR A 319 3.22 2.61 -2.77
C TYR A 319 4.11 3.79 -3.18
N PHE A 320 5.06 4.25 -2.34
CA PHE A 320 5.99 5.31 -2.74
C PHE A 320 7.02 4.78 -3.74
N ARG A 321 7.57 3.59 -3.52
CA ARG A 321 8.45 2.93 -4.49
C ARG A 321 7.71 2.67 -5.80
N LEU A 322 6.47 2.17 -5.73
CA LEU A 322 5.66 1.96 -6.92
C LEU A 322 5.40 3.28 -7.66
N HIS A 323 5.04 4.35 -6.95
CA HIS A 323 4.86 5.68 -7.52
C HIS A 323 6.10 6.15 -8.30
N ARG A 324 7.29 6.11 -7.67
CA ARG A 324 8.53 6.56 -8.30
C ARG A 324 8.81 5.78 -9.59
N PHE A 325 8.64 4.46 -9.54
CA PHE A 325 8.80 3.62 -10.73
C PHE A 325 7.79 3.94 -11.82
N CYS A 326 6.50 4.13 -11.47
CA CYS A 326 5.47 4.56 -12.42
C CYS A 326 5.85 5.89 -13.08
N TRP A 327 6.37 6.84 -12.31
CA TRP A 327 6.80 8.13 -12.83
C TRP A 327 7.98 8.00 -13.81
N MET A 328 9.00 7.22 -13.46
CA MET A 328 10.15 6.93 -14.34
C MET A 328 9.71 6.23 -15.63
N LEU A 329 8.80 5.27 -15.54
CA LEU A 329 8.22 4.60 -16.70
C LEU A 329 7.49 5.59 -17.61
N LEU A 330 6.67 6.47 -17.04
CA LEU A 330 5.96 7.47 -17.84
C LEU A 330 6.94 8.47 -18.49
N ARG A 331 8.02 8.88 -17.81
CA ARG A 331 9.08 9.72 -18.39
C ARG A 331 9.71 9.02 -19.60
N SER A 332 10.12 7.77 -19.43
CA SER A 332 10.68 6.94 -20.51
C SER A 332 9.73 6.88 -21.70
N VAL A 333 8.46 6.55 -21.48
CA VAL A 333 7.45 6.49 -22.55
C VAL A 333 7.30 7.85 -23.25
N LYS A 334 7.20 8.93 -22.49
CA LYS A 334 7.06 10.29 -23.02
C LYS A 334 8.26 10.70 -23.87
N ASP A 335 9.48 10.38 -23.44
CA ASP A 335 10.70 10.73 -24.17
C ASP A 335 10.85 9.88 -25.45
N HIS A 336 10.58 8.58 -25.39
CA HIS A 336 10.59 7.70 -26.58
C HIS A 336 9.56 8.11 -27.63
N CYS A 337 8.40 8.61 -27.20
CA CYS A 337 7.29 8.97 -28.08
C CYS A 337 7.23 10.47 -28.42
N ALA A 338 8.20 11.27 -27.96
CA ALA A 338 8.08 12.73 -27.92
C ALA A 338 7.81 13.35 -29.29
N ASP A 339 8.49 12.89 -30.35
CA ASP A 339 8.36 13.47 -31.69
C ASP A 339 7.01 13.11 -32.32
N GLN A 340 6.59 11.85 -32.17
CA GLN A 340 5.29 11.38 -32.68
C GLN A 340 4.12 12.04 -31.95
N LEU A 341 4.21 12.21 -30.63
CA LEU A 341 3.18 12.88 -29.85
C LEU A 341 3.09 14.38 -30.21
N ARG A 342 4.23 15.03 -30.49
CA ARG A 342 4.26 16.41 -30.98
C ARG A 342 3.69 16.55 -32.38
N GLU A 343 3.93 15.59 -33.25
CA GLU A 343 3.34 15.56 -34.60
C GLU A 343 1.81 15.38 -34.54
N LEU A 344 1.33 14.45 -33.70
CA LEU A 344 -0.10 14.11 -33.60
C LEU A 344 -0.94 15.16 -32.85
N PHE A 345 -0.41 15.72 -31.76
CA PHE A 345 -1.17 16.57 -30.83
C PHE A 345 -0.61 17.99 -30.70
N GLY A 346 0.46 18.32 -31.42
CA GLY A 346 1.14 19.60 -31.37
C GLY A 346 2.16 19.71 -30.23
N PRO A 347 3.06 20.72 -30.28
CA PRO A 347 4.15 20.90 -29.31
C PRO A 347 3.66 21.19 -27.88
N SER A 348 2.43 21.66 -27.71
CA SER A 348 1.83 22.04 -26.42
C SER A 348 0.97 20.94 -25.79
N TYR A 349 1.04 19.70 -26.28
CA TYR A 349 0.26 18.58 -25.70
C TYR A 349 0.61 18.30 -24.23
N LEU A 350 1.83 18.65 -23.80
CA LEU A 350 2.28 18.70 -22.42
C LEU A 350 3.06 20.00 -22.18
N GLU A 351 2.59 20.82 -21.25
CA GLU A 351 3.24 22.08 -20.86
C GLU A 351 4.20 21.90 -19.69
N LYS A 352 3.86 20.97 -18.78
CA LYS A 352 4.57 20.77 -17.51
C LYS A 352 4.77 19.30 -17.24
N GLU A 353 5.86 18.95 -16.57
CA GLU A 353 6.12 17.57 -16.15
C GLU A 353 5.02 17.02 -15.24
N THR A 354 4.34 17.86 -14.48
CA THR A 354 3.21 17.45 -13.64
C THR A 354 2.01 16.89 -14.42
N GLN A 355 1.94 17.13 -15.73
CA GLN A 355 0.92 16.59 -16.63
C GLN A 355 1.30 15.23 -17.23
N LEU A 356 2.48 14.70 -16.87
CA LEU A 356 3.01 13.45 -17.40
C LEU A 356 2.01 12.27 -17.38
N PRO A 357 1.16 12.09 -16.35
CA PRO A 357 0.16 11.02 -16.36
C PRO A 357 -0.85 11.11 -17.54
N PHE A 358 -1.06 12.29 -18.13
CA PHE A 358 -1.96 12.47 -19.29
C PHE A 358 -1.42 11.89 -20.60
N VAL A 359 -0.12 11.56 -20.67
CA VAL A 359 0.47 10.82 -21.81
C VAL A 359 -0.32 9.56 -22.13
N VAL A 360 -0.81 8.86 -21.10
CA VAL A 360 -1.62 7.65 -21.24
C VAL A 360 -2.88 7.91 -22.06
N GLY A 361 -3.55 9.05 -21.84
CA GLY A 361 -4.73 9.46 -22.60
C GLY A 361 -4.43 9.71 -24.07
N TYR A 362 -3.32 10.40 -24.37
CA TYR A 362 -2.86 10.64 -25.74
C TYR A 362 -2.55 9.33 -26.49
N LEU A 363 -1.87 8.41 -25.82
CA LEU A 363 -1.57 7.08 -26.36
C LEU A 363 -2.84 6.28 -26.65
N PHE A 364 -3.84 6.34 -25.76
CA PHE A 364 -5.13 5.68 -25.99
C PHE A 364 -5.94 6.33 -27.11
N MET A 365 -5.92 7.65 -27.25
CA MET A 365 -6.53 8.34 -28.40
C MET A 365 -5.89 7.90 -29.72
N ALA A 366 -4.56 7.77 -29.76
CA ALA A 366 -3.86 7.28 -30.95
C ALA A 366 -4.18 5.81 -31.26
N ALA A 367 -4.18 4.94 -30.23
CA ALA A 367 -4.52 3.53 -30.37
C ALA A 367 -5.97 3.33 -30.88
N PHE A 368 -6.93 4.04 -30.30
CA PHE A 368 -8.32 4.00 -30.73
C PHE A 368 -8.52 4.51 -32.16
N SER A 369 -7.85 5.61 -32.53
CA SER A 369 -7.94 6.17 -33.87
C SER A 369 -7.39 5.21 -34.93
N ALA A 370 -6.26 4.55 -34.66
CA ALA A 370 -5.69 3.54 -35.55
C ALA A 370 -6.62 2.33 -35.73
N GLU A 371 -7.19 1.82 -34.63
CA GLU A 371 -8.15 0.70 -34.68
C GLU A 371 -9.38 1.05 -35.52
N LYS A 372 -9.93 2.26 -35.35
CA LYS A 372 -11.09 2.73 -36.11
C LYS A 372 -10.80 2.79 -37.61
N VAL A 373 -9.67 3.39 -37.99
CA VAL A 373 -9.25 3.46 -39.41
C VAL A 373 -9.08 2.05 -39.99
N GLY A 374 -8.44 1.15 -39.25
CA GLY A 374 -8.28 -0.25 -39.66
C GLY A 374 -9.61 -0.95 -39.91
N LYS A 375 -10.58 -0.78 -39.01
CA LYS A 375 -11.95 -1.32 -39.17
C LYS A 375 -12.63 -0.76 -40.42
N ASP A 376 -12.50 0.54 -40.67
CA ASP A 376 -13.13 1.20 -41.82
C ASP A 376 -12.57 0.71 -43.18
N ILE A 377 -11.28 0.31 -43.22
CA ILE A 377 -10.63 -0.22 -44.43
C ILE A 377 -10.51 -1.76 -44.44
N GLY A 378 -11.04 -2.45 -43.43
CA GLY A 378 -11.03 -3.91 -43.33
C GLY A 378 -9.68 -4.55 -43.03
N VAL A 379 -8.73 -3.82 -42.42
CA VAL A 379 -7.42 -4.36 -42.02
C VAL A 379 -7.13 -4.15 -40.53
N GLU A 380 -6.32 -5.04 -39.94
CA GLU A 380 -5.82 -4.81 -38.58
C GLU A 380 -4.79 -3.67 -38.61
N ALA A 381 -5.10 -2.58 -37.92
CA ALA A 381 -4.21 -1.42 -37.81
C ALA A 381 -3.88 -1.16 -36.33
N ARG A 382 -2.60 -0.90 -36.06
CA ARG A 382 -2.09 -0.55 -34.73
C ARG A 382 -1.38 0.79 -34.79
N SER A 383 -1.51 1.56 -33.71
CA SER A 383 -0.87 2.87 -33.62
C SER A 383 0.65 2.71 -33.46
N LYS A 384 1.43 3.33 -34.34
CA LYS A 384 2.90 3.31 -34.27
C LYS A 384 3.41 3.88 -32.94
N VAL A 385 2.89 5.04 -32.52
CA VAL A 385 3.28 5.65 -31.23
C VAL A 385 2.91 4.78 -30.03
N PHE A 386 1.84 3.98 -30.13
CA PHE A 386 1.48 3.03 -29.07
C PHE A 386 2.45 1.84 -29.02
N ILE A 387 2.90 1.35 -30.17
CA ILE A 387 3.92 0.29 -30.26
C ILE A 387 5.25 0.78 -29.65
N ASP A 388 5.67 2.00 -30.00
CA ASP A 388 6.90 2.59 -29.48
C ASP A 388 6.82 2.83 -27.96
N ALA A 389 5.65 3.28 -27.46
CA ALA A 389 5.38 3.37 -26.02
C ALA A 389 5.47 2.00 -25.33
N ALA A 390 4.90 0.96 -25.92
CA ALA A 390 4.96 -0.39 -25.36
C ALA A 390 6.40 -0.94 -25.32
N LYS A 391 7.23 -0.61 -26.32
CA LYS A 391 8.65 -0.93 -26.30
C LYS A 391 9.38 -0.26 -25.13
N ALA A 392 9.13 1.03 -24.89
CA ALA A 392 9.71 1.73 -23.74
C ALA A 392 9.30 1.12 -22.39
N ILE A 393 8.08 0.57 -22.31
CA ILE A 393 7.60 -0.18 -21.13
C ILE A 393 8.35 -1.51 -20.99
N GLU A 394 8.50 -2.28 -22.06
CA GLU A 394 9.24 -3.54 -22.04
C GLU A 394 10.70 -3.31 -21.61
N ASP A 395 11.36 -2.30 -22.18
CA ASP A 395 12.76 -1.97 -21.90
C ASP A 395 12.97 -1.62 -20.42
N ILE A 396 12.10 -0.80 -19.81
CA ILE A 396 12.23 -0.43 -18.40
C ILE A 396 11.88 -1.59 -17.45
N ILE A 397 10.92 -2.45 -17.82
CA ILE A 397 10.59 -3.65 -17.04
C ILE A 397 11.77 -4.64 -17.09
N CYS A 398 12.34 -4.86 -18.27
CA CYS A 398 13.52 -5.72 -18.44
C CYS A 398 14.73 -5.18 -17.67
N ALA A 399 15.01 -3.88 -17.74
CA ALA A 399 16.09 -3.25 -16.98
C ALA A 399 15.95 -3.48 -15.46
N LYS A 400 14.72 -3.33 -14.93
CA LYS A 400 14.45 -3.61 -13.52
C LYS A 400 14.62 -5.07 -13.14
N ILE A 401 14.17 -6.00 -13.99
CA ILE A 401 14.41 -7.43 -13.77
C ILE A 401 15.92 -7.70 -13.73
N MET A 402 16.70 -7.04 -14.59
CA MET A 402 18.15 -7.19 -14.58
C MET A 402 18.80 -6.65 -13.29
N GLU A 403 18.35 -5.51 -12.80
CA GLU A 403 18.79 -4.94 -11.52
C GLU A 403 18.47 -5.88 -10.35
N GLU A 404 17.24 -6.39 -10.27
CA GLU A 404 16.78 -7.24 -9.16
C GLU A 404 17.44 -8.63 -9.13
N TYR A 405 17.73 -9.23 -10.28
CA TYR A 405 18.26 -10.59 -10.37
C TYR A 405 19.78 -10.68 -10.52
N PHE A 406 20.40 -9.67 -11.12
CA PHE A 406 21.84 -9.70 -11.44
C PHE A 406 22.65 -8.62 -10.74
N ASN A 407 22.02 -7.82 -9.85
CA ASN A 407 22.66 -6.74 -9.09
C ASN A 407 23.37 -5.71 -10.01
N TYR A 408 22.84 -5.53 -11.21
CA TYR A 408 23.30 -4.52 -12.17
C TYR A 408 22.69 -3.18 -11.78
N ALA A 409 23.49 -2.24 -11.28
CA ALA A 409 23.02 -0.87 -11.06
C ALA A 409 22.71 -0.25 -12.42
N VAL A 410 21.42 -0.06 -12.72
CA VAL A 410 20.99 0.73 -13.87
C VAL A 410 20.85 2.17 -13.36
N ASP A 411 21.82 3.02 -13.71
CA ASP A 411 21.67 4.47 -13.51
C ASP A 411 20.56 4.97 -14.44
N PHE A 412 19.35 5.05 -13.91
CA PHE A 412 18.31 5.85 -14.50
C PHE A 412 18.64 7.32 -14.20
N GLU A 413 19.54 7.91 -15.01
CA GLU A 413 19.84 9.34 -14.92
C GLU A 413 18.53 10.16 -14.96
N VAL A 414 18.42 11.10 -14.01
CA VAL A 414 17.21 11.83 -13.61
C VAL A 414 16.83 12.94 -14.58
#